data_AF-A0A0T1UE87-F1
#
_entry.id   AF-A0A0T1UE87-F1
#
_cell.length_a   1.000
_cell.length_b   1.000
_cell.length_c   1.000
_cell.angle_alpha   90.00
_cell.angle_beta   90.00
_cell.angle_gamma   90.00
#
_symmetry.space_group_name_H-M   'P 1'
#
loop_
_entity.id
_entity.type
_entity.pdbx_description
1 polymer ?
#
loop_
_entity_poly.entity_id
_entity_poly.type
_entity_poly.pdbx_seq_one_letter_code
_entity_poly.pdbx_strand_id
1 'polypeptide(L)'
;MRRLFRPRGRAPGPETAARHSPSPELDDCRRELARWQRHADSFERELTRVSFERAHLLAWLAALHPSSAVVTPAAGAGPDGTHLLRLVAGGRQLSWRLPPRDIPLFAHVPYTEHAMGHGQRDGPTAVEQAAHIRSHTRLLALEGTLFATPAERRPQARSTEH
;
A
#
# COMPACT_ATOMS: atom_id res chain seq x y z
N MET A 1 -48.56 79.72 23.94
CA MET A 1 -48.37 79.50 22.49
C MET A 1 -47.05 78.79 22.25
N ARG A 2 -47.09 77.74 21.42
CA ARG A 2 -46.02 77.12 20.61
C ARG A 2 -44.85 76.44 21.34
N ARG A 3 -45.10 75.16 21.66
CA ARG A 3 -44.10 74.08 21.64
C ARG A 3 -43.47 74.02 20.25
N LEU A 4 -42.15 74.12 20.17
CA LEU A 4 -41.40 73.78 18.97
C LEU A 4 -40.71 72.44 19.20
N PHE A 5 -41.37 71.41 18.66
CA PHE A 5 -40.79 70.12 18.35
C PHE A 5 -39.53 70.34 17.50
N ARG A 6 -38.37 69.86 17.98
CA ARG A 6 -37.20 69.66 17.15
C ARG A 6 -37.11 68.17 16.84
N PRO A 7 -37.16 67.76 15.56
CA PRO A 7 -37.18 66.36 15.19
C PRO A 7 -35.82 65.72 15.49
N ARG A 8 -35.87 64.68 16.32
CA ARG A 8 -34.78 63.72 16.53
C ARG A 8 -34.75 62.84 15.28
N GLY A 9 -33.92 63.20 14.31
CA GLY A 9 -33.86 62.50 13.03
C GLY A 9 -32.47 62.53 12.44
N ARG A 10 -31.65 61.55 12.81
CA ARG A 10 -30.92 60.66 11.88
C ARG A 10 -30.11 59.67 12.73
N ALA A 11 -30.65 58.48 12.92
CA ALA A 11 -29.83 57.35 13.34
C ALA A 11 -28.78 57.10 12.23
N PRO A 12 -27.50 56.79 12.56
CA PRO A 12 -26.62 56.19 11.57
C PRO A 12 -27.30 54.89 11.14
N GLY A 13 -27.61 54.77 9.84
CA GLY A 13 -28.20 53.55 9.32
C GLY A 13 -27.29 52.37 9.66
N PRO A 14 -27.80 51.27 10.23
CA PRO A 14 -27.10 50.01 10.09
C PRO A 14 -27.17 49.63 8.59
N GLU A 15 -26.34 48.70 8.16
CA GLU A 15 -26.42 48.06 6.84
C GLU A 15 -25.63 48.70 5.68
N THR A 16 -24.39 49.07 5.94
CA THR A 16 -23.31 48.49 5.11
C THR A 16 -22.59 47.41 5.90
N ALA A 17 -23.35 46.55 6.57
CA ALA A 17 -22.94 45.16 6.67
C ALA A 17 -22.92 44.69 5.22
N ALA A 18 -21.74 44.73 4.61
CA ALA A 18 -21.48 44.07 3.34
C ALA A 18 -22.22 42.74 3.42
N ARG A 19 -23.26 42.60 2.61
CA ARG A 19 -23.95 41.33 2.39
C ARG A 19 -22.90 40.44 1.74
N HIS A 20 -22.00 39.89 2.55
CA HIS A 20 -21.19 38.75 2.20
C HIS A 20 -22.24 37.69 1.93
N SER A 21 -22.66 37.60 0.66
CA SER A 21 -23.56 36.54 0.25
C SER A 21 -22.78 35.28 0.58
N PRO A 22 -23.26 34.42 1.49
CA PRO A 22 -22.54 33.20 1.85
C PRO A 22 -22.46 32.23 0.66
N SER A 23 -23.21 32.48 -0.41
CA SER A 23 -23.27 31.64 -1.62
C SER A 23 -21.90 31.42 -2.28
N PRO A 24 -21.11 32.45 -2.67
CA PRO A 24 -19.80 32.27 -3.27
C PRO A 24 -18.83 31.45 -2.40
N GLU A 25 -18.77 31.73 -1.09
CA GLU A 25 -17.90 31.00 -0.16
C GLU A 25 -18.36 29.54 0.01
N LEU A 26 -19.67 29.29 0.11
CA LEU A 26 -20.23 27.94 0.15
C LEU A 26 -19.99 27.17 -1.15
N ASP A 27 -20.06 27.83 -2.30
CA ASP A 27 -19.77 27.22 -3.59
C ASP A 27 -18.29 26.91 -3.76
N ASP A 28 -17.40 27.77 -3.23
CA ASP A 28 -15.97 27.48 -3.12
C ASP A 28 -15.70 26.28 -2.21
N CYS A 29 -16.32 26.23 -1.02
CA CYS A 29 -16.21 25.08 -0.12
C CYS A 29 -16.71 23.78 -0.80
N ARG A 30 -17.81 23.83 -1.56
CA ARG A 30 -18.33 22.67 -2.32
C ARG A 30 -17.37 22.24 -3.42
N ARG A 31 -16.81 23.19 -4.17
CA ARG A 31 -15.80 22.92 -5.21
C ARG A 31 -14.56 22.25 -4.61
N GLU A 32 -14.13 22.73 -3.45
CA GLU A 32 -12.99 22.19 -2.72
C GLU A 32 -13.26 20.79 -2.18
N LEU A 33 -14.42 20.57 -1.55
CA LEU A 33 -14.84 19.24 -1.09
C LEU A 33 -14.87 18.24 -2.25
N ALA A 34 -15.48 18.61 -3.38
CA ALA A 34 -15.54 17.74 -4.56
C ALA A 34 -14.15 17.42 -5.13
N ARG A 35 -13.21 18.37 -5.06
CA ARG A 35 -11.81 18.15 -5.45
C ARG A 35 -11.11 17.16 -4.51
N TRP A 36 -11.28 17.31 -3.21
CA TRP A 36 -10.71 16.39 -2.22
C TRP A 36 -11.30 14.99 -2.32
N GLN A 37 -12.61 14.87 -2.53
CA GLN A 37 -13.27 13.59 -2.77
C GLN A 37 -12.70 12.89 -4.00
N ARG A 38 -12.59 13.58 -5.14
CA ARG A 38 -11.97 12.99 -6.34
C ARG A 38 -10.53 12.54 -6.10
N HIS A 39 -9.77 13.29 -5.29
CA HIS A 39 -8.41 12.90 -4.94
C HIS A 39 -8.37 11.66 -4.05
N ALA A 40 -9.23 11.60 -3.03
CA ALA A 40 -9.38 10.44 -2.16
C ALA A 40 -9.78 9.19 -2.96
N ASP A 41 -10.80 9.29 -3.81
CA ASP A 41 -11.26 8.18 -4.66
C ASP A 41 -10.14 7.71 -5.61
N SER A 42 -9.36 8.65 -6.15
CA SER A 42 -8.22 8.31 -7.01
C SER A 42 -7.13 7.57 -6.25
N PHE A 43 -6.86 7.99 -5.01
CA PHE A 43 -5.89 7.34 -4.15
C PHE A 43 -6.35 5.95 -3.72
N GLU A 44 -7.63 5.77 -3.40
CA GLU A 44 -8.21 4.46 -3.06
C GLU A 44 -8.15 3.48 -4.24
N ARG A 45 -8.43 3.94 -5.46
CA ARG A 45 -8.28 3.13 -6.67
C ARG A 45 -6.83 2.67 -6.87
N GLU A 46 -5.87 3.58 -6.72
CA GLU A 46 -4.46 3.24 -6.88
C GLU A 46 -3.98 2.29 -5.78
N LEU A 47 -4.37 2.53 -4.52
CA LEU A 47 -4.04 1.65 -3.40
C LEU A 47 -4.64 0.24 -3.60
N THR A 48 -5.86 0.15 -4.13
CA THR A 48 -6.50 -1.12 -4.46
C THR A 48 -5.73 -1.86 -5.53
N ARG A 49 -5.33 -1.16 -6.61
CA ARG A 49 -4.52 -1.73 -7.69
C ARG A 49 -3.17 -2.24 -7.19
N VAL A 50 -2.42 -1.40 -6.46
CA VAL A 50 -1.11 -1.78 -5.91
C VAL A 50 -1.25 -2.95 -4.94
N SER A 51 -2.32 -2.98 -4.13
CA SER A 51 -2.59 -4.10 -3.21
C SER A 51 -2.83 -5.41 -3.97
N PHE A 52 -3.60 -5.35 -5.07
CA PHE A 52 -3.89 -6.48 -5.94
C PHE A 52 -2.61 -7.02 -6.61
N GLU A 53 -1.82 -6.15 -7.23
CA GLU A 53 -0.54 -6.52 -7.86
C GLU A 53 0.43 -7.13 -6.84
N ARG A 54 0.54 -6.51 -5.65
CA ARG A 54 1.35 -7.03 -4.56
C ARG A 54 0.91 -8.43 -4.10
N ALA A 55 -0.40 -8.68 -3.99
CA ALA A 55 -0.90 -9.99 -3.56
C ALA A 55 -0.50 -11.10 -4.55
N HIS A 56 -0.60 -10.85 -5.85
CA HIS A 56 -0.19 -11.79 -6.90
C HIS A 56 1.32 -12.05 -6.88
N LEU A 57 2.13 -11.01 -6.72
CA LEU A 57 3.59 -11.16 -6.60
C LEU A 57 3.99 -11.97 -5.37
N LEU A 58 3.30 -11.79 -4.24
CA LEU A 58 3.54 -12.59 -3.03
C LEU A 58 3.11 -14.05 -3.21
N ALA A 59 1.98 -14.31 -3.89
CA ALA A 59 1.53 -15.66 -4.20
C ALA A 59 2.52 -16.39 -5.11
N TRP A 60 3.03 -15.70 -6.13
CA TRP A 60 4.08 -16.20 -7.00
C TRP A 60 5.39 -16.47 -6.23
N LEU A 61 5.82 -15.53 -5.38
CA LEU A 61 7.01 -15.72 -4.54
C LEU A 61 6.86 -16.93 -3.60
N ALA A 62 5.69 -17.13 -3.02
CA ALA A 62 5.42 -18.30 -2.19
C ALA A 62 5.52 -19.61 -3.00
N ALA A 63 5.06 -19.61 -4.25
CA ALA A 63 5.20 -20.77 -5.14
C ALA A 63 6.67 -21.10 -5.49
N LEU A 64 7.55 -20.10 -5.52
CA LEU A 64 9.00 -20.29 -5.72
C LEU A 64 9.72 -20.81 -4.46
N HIS A 65 9.08 -20.73 -3.29
CA HIS A 65 9.64 -21.19 -2.01
C HIS A 65 8.72 -22.19 -1.30
N PRO A 66 8.37 -23.34 -1.94
CA PRO A 66 7.38 -24.27 -1.42
C PRO A 66 7.79 -24.91 -0.09
N SER A 67 9.08 -24.96 0.22
CA SER A 67 9.61 -25.55 1.46
C SER A 67 9.56 -24.61 2.67
N SER A 68 9.38 -23.30 2.48
CA SER A 68 9.41 -22.31 3.58
C SER A 68 8.19 -21.41 3.67
N ALA A 69 7.35 -21.37 2.64
CA ALA A 69 6.12 -20.58 2.63
C ALA A 69 5.02 -21.24 3.49
N VAL A 70 4.42 -20.47 4.39
CA VAL A 70 3.29 -20.90 5.24
C VAL A 70 2.32 -19.73 5.45
N VAL A 71 1.01 -20.02 5.44
CA VAL A 71 -0.03 -19.07 5.86
C VAL A 71 -0.47 -19.36 7.29
N THR A 72 -0.57 -18.31 8.10
CA THR A 72 -0.99 -18.38 9.52
C THR A 72 -2.04 -17.29 9.81
N PRO A 73 -2.97 -17.48 10.76
CA PRO A 73 -3.80 -16.38 11.24
C PRO A 73 -2.93 -15.31 11.92
N ALA A 74 -3.27 -14.03 11.77
CA ALA A 74 -2.63 -12.99 12.56
C ALA A 74 -3.10 -13.06 14.02
N ALA A 75 -2.19 -12.80 14.96
CA ALA A 75 -2.53 -12.83 16.39
C ALA A 75 -3.67 -11.86 16.72
N GLY A 76 -4.70 -12.36 17.40
CA GLY A 76 -5.88 -11.58 17.79
C GLY A 76 -6.85 -11.27 16.64
N ALA A 77 -6.61 -11.81 15.43
CA ALA A 77 -7.58 -11.75 14.36
C ALA A 77 -8.59 -12.90 14.51
N GLY A 78 -9.89 -12.59 14.38
CA GLY A 78 -10.95 -13.61 14.42
C GLY A 78 -10.88 -14.59 13.23
N PRO A 79 -11.86 -15.50 13.09
CA PRO A 79 -11.88 -16.50 12.01
C PRO A 79 -11.88 -15.88 10.59
N ASP A 80 -12.46 -14.68 10.43
CA ASP A 80 -12.41 -13.90 9.18
C ASP A 80 -11.32 -12.82 9.20
N GLY A 81 -10.29 -13.06 10.02
CA GLY A 81 -9.26 -12.11 10.34
C GLY A 81 -8.21 -11.93 9.25
N THR A 82 -7.35 -10.92 9.44
CA THR A 82 -6.14 -10.79 8.63
C THR A 82 -5.25 -12.01 8.88
N HIS A 83 -4.67 -12.54 7.81
CA HIS A 83 -3.69 -13.62 7.89
C HIS A 83 -2.28 -13.09 7.62
N LEU A 84 -1.28 -13.94 7.83
CA LEU A 84 0.12 -13.67 7.56
C LEU A 84 0.67 -14.74 6.62
N LEU A 85 1.21 -14.31 5.48
CA LEU A 85 2.18 -15.11 4.75
C LEU A 85 3.52 -15.01 5.48
N ARG A 86 4.11 -16.16 5.81
CA ARG A 86 5.46 -16.27 6.36
C ARG A 86 6.32 -17.04 5.37
N LEU A 87 7.54 -16.57 5.17
CA LEU A 87 8.49 -17.20 4.26
C LEU A 87 9.90 -16.96 4.77
N VAL A 88 10.79 -17.93 4.64
CA VAL A 88 12.20 -17.76 5.00
C VAL A 88 13.02 -17.53 3.73
N ALA A 89 13.74 -16.40 3.68
CA ALA A 89 14.65 -16.04 2.60
C ALA A 89 15.94 -15.42 3.17
N GLY A 90 17.10 -15.83 2.67
CA GLY A 90 18.39 -15.40 3.20
C GLY A 90 18.55 -15.68 4.70
N GLY A 91 18.01 -16.81 5.19
CA GLY A 91 18.07 -17.22 6.60
C GLY A 91 17.18 -16.43 7.56
N ARG A 92 16.38 -15.47 7.09
CA ARG A 92 15.48 -14.66 7.93
C ARG A 92 14.02 -14.91 7.56
N GLN A 93 13.16 -15.02 8.57
CA GLN A 93 11.71 -15.05 8.37
C GLN A 93 11.21 -13.66 7.97
N LEU A 94 10.45 -13.62 6.88
CA LEU A 94 9.73 -12.47 6.37
C LEU A 94 8.23 -12.71 6.56
N SER A 95 7.48 -11.66 6.83
CA SER A 95 6.04 -11.74 7.05
C SER A 95 5.28 -10.63 6.35
N TRP A 96 4.11 -10.95 5.83
CA TRP A 96 3.23 -10.01 5.16
C TRP A 96 1.79 -10.26 5.55
N ARG A 97 1.07 -9.18 5.90
CA ARG A 97 -0.37 -9.23 6.11
C ARG A 97 -1.10 -9.50 4.80
N LEU A 98 -2.06 -10.43 4.89
CA LEU A 98 -2.96 -10.84 3.84
C LEU A 98 -4.40 -10.56 4.29
N PRO A 99 -5.14 -9.68 3.59
CA PRO A 99 -6.56 -9.54 3.85
C PRO A 99 -7.31 -10.80 3.40
N PRO A 100 -8.48 -11.11 4.00
CA PRO A 100 -9.25 -12.33 3.71
C PRO A 100 -9.52 -12.57 2.22
N ARG A 101 -9.79 -11.50 1.46
CA ARG A 101 -10.05 -11.56 0.01
C ARG A 101 -8.89 -12.12 -0.82
N ASP A 102 -7.65 -12.03 -0.33
CA ASP A 102 -6.46 -12.42 -1.08
C ASP A 102 -6.02 -13.86 -0.74
N ILE A 103 -6.59 -14.46 0.33
CA ILE A 103 -6.25 -15.83 0.78
C ILE A 103 -6.41 -16.90 -0.31
N PRO A 104 -7.45 -16.87 -1.16
CA PRO A 104 -7.59 -17.86 -2.23
C PRO A 104 -6.41 -17.91 -3.20
N LEU A 105 -5.62 -16.83 -3.35
CA LEU A 105 -4.41 -16.82 -4.19
C LEU A 105 -3.29 -17.70 -3.64
N PHE A 106 -3.37 -18.08 -2.36
CA PHE A 106 -2.36 -18.87 -1.65
C PHE A 106 -2.82 -20.31 -1.40
N ALA A 107 -3.79 -20.83 -2.17
CA ALA A 107 -4.32 -22.19 -2.00
C ALA A 107 -3.24 -23.29 -2.12
N HIS A 108 -2.11 -23.00 -2.80
CA HIS A 108 -0.95 -23.90 -2.90
C HIS A 108 -0.01 -23.85 -1.70
N VAL A 109 -0.21 -22.93 -0.76
CA VAL A 109 0.66 -22.73 0.41
C VAL A 109 0.03 -23.43 1.62
N PRO A 110 0.80 -24.22 2.38
CA PRO A 110 0.32 -24.83 3.60
C PRO A 110 -0.27 -23.81 4.58
N TYR A 111 -1.47 -24.10 5.09
CA TYR A 111 -2.12 -23.34 6.14
C TYR A 111 -1.82 -23.96 7.51
N THR A 112 -1.46 -23.15 8.49
CA THR A 112 -1.21 -23.60 9.87
C THR A 112 -1.93 -22.71 10.87
N GLU A 113 -2.79 -23.31 11.70
CA GLU A 113 -3.51 -22.60 12.78
C GLU A 113 -2.58 -22.18 13.92
N HIS A 114 -1.54 -22.98 14.14
CA HIS A 114 -0.55 -22.74 15.18
C HIS A 114 0.60 -21.95 14.60
N ALA A 115 0.81 -20.73 15.11
CA ALA A 115 2.10 -20.08 14.99
C ALA A 115 3.13 -20.99 15.69
N MET A 116 3.75 -21.89 14.94
CA MET A 116 4.86 -22.72 15.41
C MET A 116 5.97 -21.76 15.83
N GLY A 117 6.09 -21.52 17.13
CA GLY A 117 7.00 -20.54 17.71
C GLY A 117 6.36 -19.76 18.86
N HIS A 118 6.32 -20.37 20.05
CA HIS A 118 6.19 -19.64 21.30
C HIS A 118 7.36 -18.66 21.42
N GLY A 119 7.16 -17.38 21.07
CA GLY A 119 8.15 -16.33 21.32
C GLY A 119 8.30 -15.23 20.27
N GLN A 120 7.77 -15.35 19.05
CA GLN A 120 7.94 -14.29 18.04
C GLN A 120 6.79 -13.28 18.07
N ARG A 121 6.68 -12.54 19.19
CA ARG A 121 5.65 -11.49 19.34
C ARG A 121 5.94 -10.24 18.50
N ASP A 122 7.18 -10.07 18.03
CA ASP A 122 7.54 -9.06 17.03
C ASP A 122 8.43 -9.71 15.96
N GLY A 123 7.84 -9.93 14.77
CA GLY A 123 8.64 -10.14 13.56
C GLY A 123 9.45 -8.88 13.23
N PRO A 124 10.42 -8.95 12.30
CA PRO A 124 11.13 -7.76 11.85
C PRO A 124 10.14 -6.64 11.50
N THR A 125 10.45 -5.42 11.93
CA THR A 125 9.68 -4.24 11.50
C THR A 125 9.66 -4.17 9.96
N ALA A 126 8.64 -3.54 9.38
CA ALA A 126 8.54 -3.41 7.93
C ALA A 126 9.83 -2.80 7.32
N VAL A 127 10.48 -1.89 8.05
CA VAL A 127 11.74 -1.26 7.66
C VAL A 127 12.91 -2.25 7.67
N GLU A 128 13.06 -3.04 8.74
CA GLU A 128 14.10 -4.06 8.83
C GLU A 128 13.92 -5.17 7.79
N GLN A 129 12.68 -5.60 7.59
CA GLN A 129 12.33 -6.58 6.56
C GLN A 129 12.71 -6.05 5.17
N ALA A 130 12.39 -4.78 4.87
CA ALA A 130 12.76 -4.17 3.59
C ALA A 130 14.28 -4.03 3.42
N ALA A 131 15.01 -3.68 4.49
CA ALA A 131 16.47 -3.63 4.46
C ALA A 131 17.08 -5.01 4.19
N HIS A 132 16.57 -6.06 4.85
CA HIS A 132 16.97 -7.44 4.62
C HIS A 132 16.71 -7.87 3.18
N ILE A 133 15.50 -7.64 2.66
CA ILE A 133 15.15 -7.96 1.26
C ILE A 133 16.11 -7.27 0.30
N ARG A 134 16.36 -5.96 0.45
CA ARG A 134 17.30 -5.24 -0.42
C ARG A 134 18.71 -5.83 -0.38
N SER A 135 19.22 -6.16 0.81
CA SER A 135 20.54 -6.75 0.97
C SER A 135 20.60 -8.14 0.32
N HIS A 136 19.61 -8.99 0.59
CA HIS A 136 19.56 -10.35 0.06
C HIS A 136 19.40 -10.37 -1.47
N THR A 137 18.53 -9.53 -2.04
CA THR A 137 18.39 -9.37 -3.49
C THR A 137 19.71 -8.94 -4.14
N ARG A 138 20.44 -8.01 -3.52
CA ARG A 138 21.77 -7.60 -4.03
C ARG A 138 22.76 -8.76 -4.04
N LEU A 139 22.78 -9.60 -3.00
CA LEU A 139 23.63 -10.78 -2.93
C LEU A 139 23.28 -11.80 -4.02
N LEU A 140 22.00 -12.11 -4.20
CA LEU A 140 21.54 -13.03 -5.26
C LEU A 140 21.89 -12.54 -6.66
N ALA A 141 21.76 -11.22 -6.91
CA ALA A 141 22.12 -10.63 -8.19
C ALA A 141 23.63 -10.75 -8.48
N LEU A 142 24.48 -10.57 -7.46
CA LEU A 142 25.92 -10.73 -7.60
C LEU A 142 26.31 -12.20 -7.81
N GLU A 143 25.70 -13.12 -7.06
CA GLU A 143 25.91 -14.56 -7.23
C GLU A 143 25.58 -15.00 -8.67
N GLY A 144 24.44 -14.55 -9.21
CA GLY A 144 24.06 -14.79 -10.60
C GLY A 144 25.10 -14.29 -11.61
N THR A 145 25.79 -13.18 -11.34
CA THR A 145 26.86 -12.68 -12.21
C THR A 145 28.19 -13.42 -12.06
N LEU A 146 28.51 -13.90 -10.86
CA LEU A 146 29.77 -14.57 -10.56
C LEU A 146 29.77 -16.04 -11.01
N PHE A 147 28.61 -16.69 -10.99
CA PHE A 147 28.44 -18.10 -11.38
C PHE A 147 27.76 -18.29 -12.74
N ALA A 148 27.40 -17.20 -13.43
CA ALA A 148 27.08 -17.27 -14.85
C ALA A 148 28.35 -17.65 -15.62
N THR A 149 28.43 -18.90 -16.07
CA THR A 149 29.42 -19.28 -17.08
C THR A 149 29.23 -18.38 -18.30
N PRO A 150 30.28 -17.69 -18.80
CA PRO A 150 30.16 -16.98 -20.06
C PRO A 150 29.80 -18.04 -21.10
N ALA A 151 28.60 -17.93 -21.66
CA ALA A 151 28.13 -18.84 -22.70
C ALA A 151 29.23 -18.92 -23.75
N GLU A 152 29.79 -20.12 -23.88
CA GLU A 152 30.89 -20.45 -24.78
C GLU A 152 30.47 -19.95 -26.17
N ARG A 153 31.08 -18.85 -26.61
CA ARG A 153 30.82 -18.26 -27.91
C ARG A 153 31.43 -19.20 -28.94
N ARG A 154 30.71 -20.28 -29.28
CA ARG A 154 31.11 -21.22 -30.33
C ARG A 154 31.34 -20.42 -31.61
N PRO A 155 32.54 -20.48 -32.21
CA PRO A 155 32.79 -19.79 -33.46
C PRO A 155 31.88 -20.41 -34.52
N GLN A 156 31.10 -19.57 -35.20
CA GLN A 156 30.37 -19.98 -36.40
C GLN A 156 31.41 -20.47 -37.42
N ALA A 157 31.51 -21.79 -37.57
CA ALA A 157 32.28 -22.40 -38.65
C ALA A 157 31.63 -21.95 -39.96
N ARG A 158 32.39 -21.16 -40.72
CA ARG A 158 32.07 -20.74 -42.09
C ARG A 158 31.76 -21.99 -42.92
N SER A 159 30.54 -22.11 -43.44
CA SER A 159 30.27 -23.00 -44.55
C SER A 159 30.84 -22.35 -45.81
N THR A 160 31.98 -22.84 -46.28
CA THR A 160 32.42 -22.64 -47.66
C THR A 160 31.76 -23.74 -48.49
N GLU A 161 30.74 -23.36 -49.26
CA GLU A 161 30.11 -24.23 -50.26
C GLU A 161 31.00 -24.34 -51.50
N HIS A 162 31.05 -25.56 -52.05
CA HIS A 162 31.69 -25.94 -53.30
C HIS A 162 30.67 -25.96 -54.44
#